data_AF-A0A261GWJ6-F1
#
_entry.id   AF-A0A261GWJ6-F1
#
_cell.length_a   1.000
_cell.length_b   1.000
_cell.length_c   1.000
_cell.angle_alpha   90.00
_cell.angle_beta   90.00
_cell.angle_gamma   90.00
#
_symmetry.space_group_name_H-M   'P 1'
#
loop_
_entity.id
_entity.type
_entity.pdbx_description
1 polymer ?
#
loop_
_entity_poly.entity_id
_entity_poly.type
_entity_poly.pdbx_seq_one_letter_code
_entity_poly.pdbx_strand_id
1 'polypeptide(L)'
;MTETTSKHASVLRRLLFLVFMYAGIAYGLSLLEYTLFNLTGWSPVSVERSVQVNTPDEINLEFQKCGAPLFAANALTTKKVDEPILARCGRFWPFYYHTIEINAHPLIPGAFIEYADETPEAKAAREDFILKMQVINGGFAVVSLFILGLCGMAIYRFVIKKDEEGAYKTGFHAFISSFLMLACFTGLMFFVDPTFGYGW
;
A
#
# COMPACT_ATOMS: atom_id res chain seq x y z
N MET A 1 23.39 30.90 -28.54
CA MET A 1 22.01 31.35 -28.76
C MET A 1 21.24 31.08 -27.48
N THR A 2 21.05 32.12 -26.67
CA THR A 2 20.29 32.04 -25.41
C THR A 2 18.82 32.24 -25.74
N GLU A 3 18.08 31.14 -25.89
CA GLU A 3 16.61 31.19 -25.91
C GLU A 3 16.15 31.87 -24.61
N THR A 4 15.60 33.06 -24.76
CA THR A 4 14.87 33.74 -23.69
C THR A 4 13.62 32.91 -23.45
N THR A 5 13.72 31.94 -22.53
CA THR A 5 12.58 31.17 -22.06
C THR A 5 11.52 32.14 -21.56
N SER A 6 10.36 32.13 -22.21
CA SER A 6 9.21 32.95 -21.82
C SER A 6 8.95 32.76 -20.33
N LYS A 7 8.74 33.87 -19.58
CA LYS A 7 8.42 33.83 -18.14
C LYS A 7 7.27 32.86 -17.85
N HIS A 8 6.29 32.75 -18.75
CA HIS A 8 5.19 31.80 -18.65
C HIS A 8 5.65 30.34 -18.71
N ALA A 9 6.62 30.01 -19.59
CA ALA A 9 7.17 28.66 -19.69
C ALA A 9 7.95 28.26 -18.43
N SER A 10 8.67 29.21 -17.81
CA SER A 10 9.36 28.98 -16.54
C SER A 10 8.38 28.74 -15.39
N VAL A 11 7.32 29.54 -15.28
CA VAL A 11 6.26 29.35 -14.27
C VAL A 11 5.56 28.00 -14.46
N LEU A 12 5.17 27.65 -15.70
CA LEU A 12 4.54 26.38 -16.01
C LEU A 12 5.42 25.19 -15.62
N ARG A 13 6.73 25.24 -15.93
CA ARG A 13 7.69 24.18 -15.58
C ARG A 13 7.76 23.95 -14.06
N ARG A 14 7.76 25.02 -13.28
CA ARG A 14 7.76 24.94 -11.81
C ARG A 14 6.45 24.35 -11.27
N LEU A 15 5.31 24.75 -11.82
CA LEU A 15 4.01 24.16 -11.45
C LEU A 15 3.95 22.66 -11.77
N LEU A 16 4.40 22.26 -12.95
CA LEU A 16 4.49 20.86 -13.35
C LEU A 16 5.43 20.07 -12.44
N PHE A 17 6.58 20.64 -12.07
CA PHE A 17 7.47 20.03 -11.10
C PHE A 17 6.77 19.74 -9.77
N LEU A 18 6.00 20.71 -9.22
CA LEU A 18 5.23 20.50 -8.00
C LEU A 18 4.20 19.38 -8.15
N VAL A 19 3.52 19.30 -9.29
CA VAL A 19 2.57 18.21 -9.59
C VAL A 19 3.28 16.86 -9.63
N PHE A 20 4.42 16.77 -10.32
CA PHE A 20 5.20 15.54 -10.41
C PHE A 20 5.70 15.08 -9.04
N MET A 21 6.17 16.03 -8.23
CA MET A 21 6.63 15.76 -6.88
C MET A 21 5.50 15.27 -5.97
N TYR A 22 4.35 15.95 -6.00
CA TYR A 22 3.19 15.55 -5.23
C TYR A 22 2.74 14.13 -5.59
N ALA A 23 2.56 13.84 -6.88
CA ALA A 23 2.11 12.53 -7.34
C ALA A 23 3.13 11.43 -6.99
N GLY A 24 4.42 11.65 -7.26
CA GLY A 24 5.48 10.68 -6.98
C GLY A 24 5.58 10.35 -5.49
N ILE A 25 5.50 11.37 -4.62
CA ILE A 25 5.52 11.17 -3.16
C ILE A 25 4.23 10.50 -2.68
N ALA A 26 3.06 10.95 -3.14
CA ALA A 26 1.77 10.40 -2.71
C ALA A 26 1.64 8.92 -3.07
N TYR A 27 1.91 8.54 -4.32
CA TYR A 27 1.85 7.14 -4.74
C TYR A 27 2.99 6.31 -4.13
N GLY A 28 4.20 6.85 -4.03
CA GLY A 28 5.34 6.17 -3.40
C GLY A 28 5.10 5.87 -1.92
N LEU A 29 4.69 6.88 -1.13
CA LEU A 29 4.40 6.70 0.28
C LEU A 29 3.21 5.77 0.49
N SER A 30 2.15 5.93 -0.30
CA SER A 30 0.98 5.10 -0.11
C SER A 30 1.25 3.63 -0.39
N LEU A 31 2.03 3.31 -1.43
CA LEU A 31 2.30 1.90 -1.75
C LEU A 31 3.30 1.31 -0.75
N LEU A 32 4.29 2.09 -0.32
CA LEU A 32 5.19 1.70 0.75
C LEU A 32 4.42 1.38 2.04
N GLU A 33 3.52 2.26 2.44
CA GLU A 33 2.71 2.11 3.64
C GLU A 33 1.87 0.84 3.61
N TYR A 34 1.23 0.60 2.47
CA TYR A 34 0.37 -0.56 2.28
C TYR A 34 1.12 -1.88 2.18
N THR A 35 2.24 -1.90 1.45
CA THR A 35 3.10 -3.08 1.37
C THR A 35 3.69 -3.42 2.73
N LEU A 36 4.13 -2.41 3.50
CA LEU A 36 4.61 -2.61 4.87
C LEU A 36 3.51 -3.15 5.79
N PHE A 37 2.28 -2.65 5.69
CA PHE A 37 1.17 -3.20 6.46
C PHE A 37 0.95 -4.69 6.17
N ASN A 38 0.89 -5.09 4.90
CA ASN A 38 0.70 -6.50 4.59
C ASN A 38 1.86 -7.38 5.07
N LEU A 39 3.09 -6.87 5.01
CA LEU A 39 4.30 -7.58 5.43
C LEU A 39 4.48 -7.68 6.95
N THR A 40 3.93 -6.74 7.72
CA THR A 40 4.28 -6.59 9.14
C THR A 40 3.08 -6.51 10.07
N GLY A 41 1.90 -6.24 9.54
CA GLY A 41 0.68 -5.98 10.29
C GLY A 41 0.67 -4.61 10.95
N TRP A 42 1.71 -3.80 10.75
CA TRP A 42 1.86 -2.49 11.37
C TRP A 42 1.14 -1.40 10.59
N SER A 43 0.48 -0.50 11.30
CA SER A 43 -0.17 0.68 10.75
C SER A 43 0.51 1.95 11.27
N PRO A 44 0.95 2.88 10.41
CA PRO A 44 1.39 4.21 10.85
C PRO A 44 0.24 5.07 11.36
N VAL A 45 -1.01 4.75 10.96
CA VAL A 45 -2.22 5.44 11.42
C VAL A 45 -2.65 4.84 12.75
N SER A 46 -3.05 5.72 13.68
CA SER A 46 -3.56 5.32 15.00
C SER A 46 -4.75 4.37 14.87
N VAL A 47 -4.78 3.35 15.74
CA VAL A 47 -5.94 2.47 15.91
C VAL A 47 -7.11 3.31 16.43
N GLU A 48 -8.21 3.36 15.67
CA GLU A 48 -9.40 4.13 16.05
C GLU A 48 -10.15 3.47 17.22
N ARG A 49 -10.23 2.13 17.18
CA ARG A 49 -10.90 1.32 18.21
C ARG A 49 -10.40 -0.12 18.22
N SER A 50 -10.53 -0.75 19.38
CA SER A 50 -10.34 -2.19 19.56
C SER A 50 -11.69 -2.87 19.75
N VAL A 51 -11.93 -3.97 19.04
CA VAL A 51 -13.20 -4.72 19.06
C VAL A 51 -12.90 -6.21 19.23
N GLN A 52 -13.72 -6.90 20.01
CA GLN A 52 -13.75 -8.36 20.04
C GLN A 52 -15.04 -8.83 19.37
N VAL A 53 -14.90 -9.77 18.43
CA VAL A 53 -15.97 -10.41 17.67
C VAL A 53 -15.87 -11.92 17.86
N ASN A 54 -16.96 -12.55 18.30
CA ASN A 54 -17.03 -13.98 18.56
C ASN A 54 -18.03 -14.67 17.63
N THR A 55 -18.99 -13.91 17.09
CA THR A 55 -20.06 -14.44 16.26
C THR A 55 -20.01 -13.87 14.83
N PRO A 56 -20.51 -14.61 13.82
CA PRO A 56 -20.63 -14.08 12.46
C PRO A 56 -21.44 -12.79 12.36
N ASP A 57 -22.46 -12.63 13.21
CA ASP A 57 -23.31 -11.43 13.23
C ASP A 57 -22.55 -10.19 13.73
N GLU A 58 -21.68 -10.35 14.74
CA GLU A 58 -20.81 -9.27 15.22
C GLU A 58 -19.82 -8.85 14.13
N ILE A 59 -19.29 -9.81 13.36
CA ILE A 59 -18.39 -9.51 12.24
C ILE A 59 -19.10 -8.75 11.14
N ASN A 60 -20.29 -9.20 10.75
CA ASN A 60 -21.11 -8.51 9.76
C ASN A 60 -21.45 -7.08 10.21
N LEU A 61 -21.74 -6.89 11.50
CA LEU A 61 -21.95 -5.56 12.06
C LEU A 61 -20.68 -4.69 11.93
N GLU A 62 -19.50 -5.26 12.15
CA GLU A 62 -18.24 -4.55 11.96
C GLU A 62 -17.97 -4.19 10.49
N PHE A 63 -18.27 -5.08 9.54
CA PHE A 63 -18.25 -4.75 8.10
C PHE A 63 -19.21 -3.60 7.76
N GLN A 64 -20.41 -3.59 8.33
CA GLN A 64 -21.37 -2.51 8.11
C GLN A 64 -20.89 -1.17 8.69
N LYS A 65 -20.33 -1.17 9.91
CA LYS A 65 -19.75 0.02 10.54
C LYS A 65 -18.56 0.56 9.76
N CYS A 66 -17.77 -0.33 9.20
CA CYS A 66 -16.64 0.00 8.34
C CYS A 66 -17.10 0.75 7.06
N GLY A 67 -18.33 0.51 6.60
CA GLY A 67 -18.91 1.12 5.40
C GLY A 67 -18.18 0.75 4.09
N ALA A 68 -17.21 -0.15 4.20
CA ALA A 68 -16.28 -0.61 3.18
C ALA A 68 -15.72 -1.97 3.62
N PRO A 69 -14.99 -2.70 2.76
CA PRO A 69 -14.32 -3.92 3.17
C PRO A 69 -13.36 -3.70 4.35
N LEU A 70 -13.34 -4.69 5.24
CA LEU A 70 -12.42 -4.81 6.37
C LEU A 70 -11.38 -5.87 6.02
N PHE A 71 -10.09 -5.50 6.01
CA PHE A 71 -9.01 -6.40 5.58
C PHE A 71 -7.86 -6.45 6.58
N ALA A 72 -7.40 -7.65 6.90
CA ALA A 72 -6.18 -7.87 7.67
C ALA A 72 -4.95 -7.95 6.75
N ALA A 73 -3.77 -7.95 7.35
CA ALA A 73 -2.51 -8.10 6.63
C ALA A 73 -2.37 -9.50 6.02
N ASN A 74 -2.35 -9.59 4.68
CA ASN A 74 -2.46 -10.85 3.95
C ASN A 74 -1.12 -11.58 3.68
N ALA A 75 0.01 -11.05 4.17
CA ALA A 75 1.33 -11.68 4.05
C ALA A 75 1.84 -12.23 5.39
N LEU A 76 0.93 -12.44 6.35
CA LEU A 76 1.20 -12.91 7.70
C LEU A 76 0.29 -14.06 8.09
N THR A 77 0.73 -14.87 9.05
CA THR A 77 -0.14 -15.76 9.80
C THR A 77 -0.35 -15.29 11.22
N THR A 78 -1.52 -15.64 11.74
CA THR A 78 -1.87 -15.55 13.14
C THR A 78 -1.92 -16.96 13.74
N LYS A 79 -1.40 -17.13 14.97
CA LYS A 79 -1.19 -18.47 15.54
C LYS A 79 -2.48 -19.13 16.03
N LYS A 80 -3.48 -18.32 16.35
CA LYS A 80 -4.78 -18.79 16.86
C LYS A 80 -5.87 -17.80 16.55
N VAL A 81 -7.09 -18.32 16.55
CA VAL A 81 -8.30 -17.50 16.67
C VAL A 81 -8.19 -16.64 17.93
N ASP A 82 -8.77 -15.45 17.88
CA ASP A 82 -8.83 -14.46 18.96
C ASP A 82 -7.55 -13.69 19.28
N GLU A 83 -6.43 -13.95 18.59
CA GLU A 83 -5.25 -13.08 18.70
C GLU A 83 -5.54 -11.69 18.14
N PRO A 84 -5.15 -10.60 18.83
CA PRO A 84 -5.37 -9.25 18.32
C PRO A 84 -4.57 -9.04 17.05
N ILE A 85 -5.25 -8.60 16.00
CA ILE A 85 -4.70 -8.22 14.70
C ILE A 85 -5.18 -6.82 14.34
N LEU A 86 -4.43 -6.16 13.47
CA LEU A 86 -4.89 -4.92 12.85
C LEU A 86 -5.63 -5.23 11.57
N ALA A 87 -6.81 -4.63 11.42
CA ALA A 87 -7.60 -4.69 10.21
C ALA A 87 -7.92 -3.26 9.73
N ARG A 88 -7.91 -3.07 8.41
CA ARG A 88 -8.11 -1.77 7.79
C ARG A 88 -9.49 -1.66 7.19
N CYS A 89 -10.13 -0.55 7.50
CA CYS A 89 -11.38 -0.15 6.89
C CYS A 89 -11.11 0.73 5.69
N GLY A 90 -11.46 0.28 4.49
CA GLY A 90 -11.19 1.04 3.29
C GLY A 90 -11.80 0.45 2.04
N ARG A 91 -12.12 1.33 1.09
CA ARG A 91 -12.78 0.91 -0.15
C ARG A 91 -11.81 0.17 -1.07
N PHE A 92 -10.61 0.72 -1.23
CA PHE A 92 -9.50 0.21 -2.03
C PHE A 92 -8.20 0.91 -1.59
N TRP A 93 -7.04 0.26 -1.65
CA TRP A 93 -5.77 0.97 -1.63
C TRP A 93 -5.75 2.03 -2.74
N PRO A 94 -5.28 3.27 -2.50
CA PRO A 94 -4.62 3.83 -1.31
C PRO A 94 -5.53 4.40 -0.20
N PHE A 95 -6.84 4.21 -0.28
CA PHE A 95 -7.85 4.93 0.49
C PHE A 95 -8.42 4.12 1.66
N TYR A 96 -7.57 3.79 2.63
CA TYR A 96 -8.05 3.33 3.94
C TYR A 96 -8.51 4.53 4.77
N TYR A 97 -9.68 4.41 5.39
CA TYR A 97 -10.26 5.43 6.26
C TYR A 97 -9.62 5.39 7.65
N HIS A 98 -9.53 4.19 8.22
CA HIS A 98 -9.01 3.98 9.57
C HIS A 98 -8.58 2.52 9.78
N THR A 99 -7.80 2.31 10.83
CA THR A 99 -7.36 0.99 11.29
C THR A 99 -8.10 0.67 12.59
N ILE A 100 -8.61 -0.56 12.71
CA ILE A 100 -9.13 -1.10 13.95
C ILE A 100 -8.24 -2.25 14.42
N GLU A 101 -8.22 -2.45 15.73
CA GLU A 101 -7.71 -3.69 16.32
C GLU A 101 -8.91 -4.62 16.49
N ILE A 102 -8.81 -5.82 15.94
CA ILE A 102 -9.85 -6.83 16.00
C ILE A 102 -9.18 -8.18 16.30
N ASN A 103 -9.89 -9.09 16.96
CA ASN A 103 -9.37 -10.43 17.18
C ASN A 103 -9.44 -11.24 15.88
N ALA A 104 -8.43 -12.07 15.62
CA ALA A 104 -8.32 -12.82 14.37
C ALA A 104 -9.49 -13.80 14.23
N HIS A 105 -10.15 -13.71 13.07
CA HIS A 105 -11.32 -14.52 12.77
C HIS A 105 -11.31 -14.95 11.29
N PRO A 106 -11.67 -16.21 10.95
CA PRO A 106 -11.64 -16.73 9.57
C PRO A 106 -12.55 -15.99 8.57
N LEU A 107 -13.49 -15.20 9.07
CA LEU A 107 -14.39 -14.37 8.23
C LEU A 107 -13.81 -12.99 7.91
N ILE A 108 -12.64 -12.65 8.45
CA ILE A 108 -11.92 -11.42 8.11
C ILE A 108 -10.96 -11.75 6.95
N PRO A 109 -11.17 -11.21 5.75
CA PRO A 109 -10.29 -11.48 4.63
C PRO A 109 -8.87 -10.98 4.90
N GLY A 110 -7.90 -11.78 4.47
CA GLY A 110 -6.48 -11.58 4.78
C GLY A 110 -6.04 -12.09 6.15
N ALA A 111 -6.95 -12.47 7.07
CA ALA A 111 -6.59 -13.03 8.37
C ALA A 111 -6.31 -14.54 8.26
N PHE A 112 -5.09 -14.89 7.86
CA PHE A 112 -4.67 -16.29 7.76
C PHE A 112 -4.34 -16.86 9.14
N ILE A 113 -5.15 -17.80 9.62
CA ILE A 113 -5.01 -18.42 10.94
C ILE A 113 -4.42 -19.82 10.78
N GLU A 114 -3.48 -20.18 11.66
CA GLU A 114 -2.93 -21.53 11.74
C GLU A 114 -3.87 -22.45 12.52
N TYR A 115 -4.23 -23.59 11.92
CA TYR A 115 -5.04 -24.64 12.56
C TYR A 115 -4.22 -25.93 12.70
N ALA A 116 -4.28 -26.56 13.88
CA ALA A 116 -3.49 -27.76 14.17
C ALA A 116 -3.98 -28.99 13.38
N ASP A 117 -5.24 -28.99 12.96
CA ASP A 117 -5.94 -30.01 12.19
C ASP A 117 -6.05 -29.66 10.69
N GLU A 118 -5.34 -28.63 10.22
CA GLU A 118 -5.31 -28.25 8.81
C GLU A 118 -4.78 -29.40 7.94
N THR A 119 -5.47 -29.70 6.83
CA THR A 119 -4.96 -30.72 5.90
C THR A 119 -3.65 -30.27 5.27
N PRO A 120 -2.75 -31.19 4.89
CA PRO A 120 -1.48 -30.81 4.25
C PRO A 120 -1.67 -29.93 3.01
N GLU A 121 -2.74 -30.15 2.24
CA GLU A 121 -3.07 -29.37 1.05
C GLU A 121 -3.47 -27.93 1.38
N ALA A 122 -4.32 -27.73 2.40
CA ALA A 122 -4.75 -26.41 2.83
C ALA A 122 -3.58 -25.59 3.39
N LYS A 123 -2.75 -26.24 4.21
CA LYS A 123 -1.53 -25.64 4.76
C LYS A 123 -0.57 -25.20 3.65
N ALA A 124 -0.31 -26.07 2.68
CA ALA A 124 0.58 -25.76 1.55
C ALA A 124 0.03 -24.59 0.70
N ALA A 125 -1.28 -24.56 0.45
CA ALA A 125 -1.92 -23.47 -0.30
C ALA A 125 -1.80 -22.13 0.42
N ARG A 126 -2.02 -22.09 1.75
CA ARG A 126 -1.84 -20.90 2.58
C ARG A 126 -0.38 -20.42 2.56
N GLU A 127 0.57 -21.32 2.76
CA GLU A 127 2.00 -20.98 2.76
C GLU A 127 2.48 -20.45 1.39
N ASP A 128 2.04 -21.07 0.30
CA ASP A 128 2.34 -20.60 -1.06
C ASP A 128 1.75 -19.21 -1.33
N PHE A 129 0.49 -18.97 -0.92
CA PHE A 129 -0.13 -17.66 -1.05
C PHE A 129 0.63 -16.59 -0.24
N ILE A 130 0.90 -16.85 1.03
CA ILE A 130 1.64 -15.92 1.90
C ILE A 130 3.03 -15.63 1.33
N LEU A 131 3.74 -16.64 0.84
CA LEU A 131 5.05 -16.44 0.22
C LEU A 131 4.97 -15.52 -1.01
N LYS A 132 3.98 -15.74 -1.89
CA LYS A 132 3.74 -14.85 -3.05
C LYS A 132 3.45 -13.43 -2.61
N MET A 133 2.59 -13.26 -1.60
CA MET A 133 2.27 -11.95 -1.03
C MET A 133 3.49 -11.27 -0.42
N GLN A 134 4.36 -12.00 0.28
CA GLN A 134 5.60 -11.47 0.83
C GLN A 134 6.57 -11.02 -0.26
N VAL A 135 6.74 -11.81 -1.31
CA VAL A 135 7.62 -11.48 -2.44
C VAL A 135 7.12 -10.26 -3.18
N ILE A 136 5.82 -10.19 -3.47
CA ILE A 136 5.22 -9.06 -4.21
C ILE A 136 5.29 -7.81 -3.35
N ASN A 137 4.74 -7.82 -2.13
CA ASN A 137 4.76 -6.64 -1.27
C ASN A 137 6.20 -6.19 -0.96
N GLY A 138 7.12 -7.13 -0.70
CA GLY A 138 8.53 -6.81 -0.46
C GLY A 138 9.20 -6.16 -1.66
N GLY A 139 8.98 -6.70 -2.86
CA GLY A 139 9.48 -6.12 -4.11
C GLY A 139 8.94 -4.70 -4.33
N PHE A 140 7.64 -4.48 -4.13
CA PHE A 140 7.02 -3.17 -4.33
C PHE A 140 7.33 -2.16 -3.22
N ALA A 141 7.62 -2.60 -2.00
CA ALA A 141 8.17 -1.74 -0.96
C ALA A 141 9.53 -1.16 -1.41
N VAL A 142 10.41 -2.01 -1.98
CA VAL A 142 11.70 -1.57 -2.51
C VAL A 142 11.51 -0.61 -3.69
N VAL A 143 10.64 -0.93 -4.66
CA VAL A 143 10.35 -0.03 -5.79
C VAL A 143 9.80 1.32 -5.31
N SER A 144 8.92 1.32 -4.30
CA SER A 144 8.39 2.53 -3.68
C SER A 144 9.50 3.39 -3.07
N LEU A 145 10.45 2.77 -2.35
CA LEU A 145 11.63 3.46 -1.81
C LEU A 145 12.50 4.06 -2.92
N PHE A 146 12.68 3.38 -4.06
CA PHE A 146 13.39 3.93 -5.20
C PHE A 146 12.71 5.19 -5.76
N ILE A 147 11.37 5.17 -5.91
CA ILE A 147 10.61 6.34 -6.37
C ILE A 147 10.71 7.49 -5.37
N LEU A 148 10.61 7.22 -4.07
CA LEU A 148 10.82 8.23 -3.04
C LEU A 148 12.25 8.78 -3.05
N GLY A 149 13.24 7.93 -3.34
CA GLY A 149 14.63 8.33 -3.57
C GLY A 149 14.77 9.26 -4.78
N LEU A 150 14.12 8.96 -5.90
CA LEU A 150 14.08 9.83 -7.09
C LEU A 150 13.42 11.18 -6.76
N CYS A 151 12.33 11.17 -5.99
CA CYS A 151 11.67 12.37 -5.49
C CYS A 151 12.62 13.20 -4.62
N GLY A 152 13.29 12.58 -3.63
CA GLY A 152 14.27 13.23 -2.78
C GLY A 152 15.43 13.83 -3.58
N MET A 153 15.91 13.11 -4.60
CA MET A 153 16.96 13.60 -5.49
C MET A 153 16.49 14.79 -6.35
N ALA A 154 15.25 14.77 -6.83
CA ALA A 154 14.65 15.88 -7.57
C ALA A 154 14.53 17.14 -6.70
N ILE A 155 14.06 16.99 -5.46
CA ILE A 155 13.99 18.07 -4.48
C ILE A 155 15.38 18.61 -4.15
N TYR A 156 16.35 17.72 -3.92
CA TYR A 156 17.74 18.11 -3.68
C TYR A 156 18.33 18.92 -4.85
N ARG A 157 18.09 18.48 -6.09
CA ARG A 157 18.52 19.22 -7.29
C ARG A 157 17.87 20.60 -7.37
N PHE A 158 16.57 20.67 -7.09
CA PHE A 158 15.81 21.92 -7.17
C PHE A 158 16.21 22.93 -6.08
N VAL A 159 16.26 22.49 -4.82
CA VAL A 159 16.44 23.37 -3.66
C VAL A 159 17.91 23.64 -3.36
N ILE A 160 18.74 22.59 -3.38
CA ILE A 160 20.15 22.68 -2.93
C ILE A 160 21.07 23.00 -4.11
N LYS A 161 20.99 22.23 -5.20
CA LYS A 161 21.85 22.46 -6.39
C LYS A 161 21.34 23.60 -7.26
N LYS A 162 20.08 24.01 -7.11
CA LYS A 162 19.42 25.02 -7.96
C LYS A 162 19.48 24.67 -9.45
N ASP A 163 19.51 23.37 -9.76
CA ASP A 163 19.50 22.82 -11.11
C ASP A 163 18.04 22.51 -11.50
N GLU A 164 17.35 23.53 -12.05
CA GLU A 164 15.93 23.41 -12.40
C GLU A 164 15.67 22.41 -13.53
N GLU A 165 16.58 22.30 -14.51
CA GLU A 165 16.38 21.38 -15.64
C GLU A 165 16.59 19.93 -15.20
N GLY A 166 17.65 19.66 -14.44
CA GLY A 166 17.92 18.34 -13.87
C GLY A 166 16.84 17.93 -12.87
N ALA A 167 16.35 18.87 -12.04
CA ALA A 167 15.23 18.62 -11.13
C ALA A 167 13.95 18.28 -11.88
N TYR A 168 13.61 19.04 -12.93
CA TYR A 168 12.41 18.79 -13.73
C TYR A 168 12.44 17.40 -14.39
N LYS A 169 13.57 17.02 -15.01
CA LYS A 169 13.73 15.70 -15.64
C LYS A 169 13.62 14.57 -14.61
N THR A 170 14.30 14.70 -13.47
CA THR A 170 14.23 13.70 -12.40
C THR A 170 12.82 13.60 -11.80
N GLY A 171 12.15 14.73 -11.57
CA GLY A 171 10.78 14.77 -11.08
C GLY A 171 9.80 14.11 -12.05
N PHE A 172 9.94 14.38 -13.36
CA PHE A 172 9.12 13.73 -14.39
C PHE A 172 9.33 12.21 -14.42
N HIS A 173 10.58 11.74 -14.34
CA HIS A 173 10.86 10.30 -14.24
C HIS A 173 10.25 9.69 -12.98
N ALA A 174 10.37 10.34 -11.82
CA ALA A 174 9.75 9.88 -10.58
C ALA A 174 8.22 9.76 -10.71
N PHE A 175 7.58 10.74 -11.35
CA PHE A 175 6.15 10.72 -11.64
C PHE A 175 5.75 9.53 -12.52
N ILE A 176 6.38 9.37 -13.69
CA ILE A 176 6.05 8.27 -14.61
C ILE A 176 6.35 6.91 -13.97
N SER A 177 7.47 6.77 -13.27
CA SER A 177 7.81 5.56 -12.53
C SER A 177 6.78 5.25 -11.44
N SER A 178 6.28 6.25 -10.72
CA SER A 178 5.24 6.05 -9.70
C SER A 178 3.92 5.54 -10.28
N PHE A 179 3.54 6.04 -11.46
CA PHE A 179 2.34 5.60 -12.16
C PHE A 179 2.51 4.16 -12.70
N LEU A 180 3.67 3.84 -13.27
CA LEU A 180 3.97 2.48 -13.73
C LEU A 180 4.03 1.51 -12.56
N MET A 181 4.60 1.90 -11.42
CA MET A 181 4.59 1.09 -10.21
C MET A 181 3.16 0.77 -9.76
N LEU A 182 2.30 1.79 -9.69
CA LEU A 182 0.88 1.63 -9.37
C LEU A 182 0.18 0.64 -10.32
N ALA A 183 0.35 0.83 -11.64
CA ALA A 183 -0.26 -0.03 -12.65
C ALA A 183 0.25 -1.48 -12.57
N CYS A 184 1.55 -1.68 -12.43
CA CYS A 184 2.17 -3.00 -12.31
C CYS A 184 1.74 -3.71 -11.02
N PHE A 185 1.69 -2.98 -9.90
CA PHE A 185 1.23 -3.53 -8.63
C PHE A 185 -0.20 -4.06 -8.78
N THR A 186 -1.11 -3.21 -9.25
CA THR A 186 -2.52 -3.54 -9.47
C THR A 186 -2.67 -4.74 -10.40
N GLY A 187 -1.93 -4.77 -11.51
CA GLY A 187 -1.97 -5.87 -12.47
C GLY A 187 -1.48 -7.20 -11.91
N LEU A 188 -0.37 -7.20 -11.16
CA LEU A 188 0.14 -8.41 -10.52
C LEU A 188 -0.80 -8.93 -9.44
N MET A 189 -1.40 -8.02 -8.67
CA MET A 189 -2.34 -8.41 -7.64
C MET A 189 -3.63 -9.01 -8.23
N PHE A 190 -4.16 -8.48 -9.34
CA PHE A 190 -5.26 -9.12 -10.09
C PHE A 190 -4.92 -10.52 -10.60
N PHE A 191 -3.64 -10.78 -10.89
CA PHE A 191 -3.21 -12.11 -11.30
C PHE A 191 -3.17 -13.10 -10.12
N VAL A 192 -2.82 -12.62 -8.92
CA VAL A 192 -2.69 -13.46 -7.70
C VAL A 192 -4.03 -13.72 -7.03
N ASP A 193 -4.89 -12.70 -6.94
CA ASP A 193 -6.24 -12.82 -6.39
C ASP A 193 -7.23 -12.04 -7.29
N PRO A 194 -7.69 -12.67 -8.39
CA PRO A 194 -8.56 -12.02 -9.38
C PRO A 194 -9.94 -11.67 -8.85
N THR A 195 -10.37 -12.35 -7.77
CA THR A 195 -11.66 -12.12 -7.11
C THR A 195 -11.62 -11.03 -6.05
N PHE A 196 -10.43 -10.49 -5.75
CA PHE A 196 -10.24 -9.53 -4.67
C PHE A 196 -10.70 -10.09 -3.31
N GLY A 197 -10.65 -11.41 -3.15
CA GLY A 197 -11.18 -12.13 -2.01
C GLY A 197 -10.35 -11.94 -0.74
N TYR A 198 -9.07 -11.61 -0.88
CA TYR A 198 -8.12 -11.43 0.23
C TYR A 198 -7.72 -9.96 0.43
N GLY A 199 -8.39 -9.04 -0.28
CA GLY A 199 -8.37 -7.61 0.00
C GLY A 199 -7.04 -6.92 -0.21
N TRP A 200 -6.63 -6.80 -1.48
CA TRP A 200 -5.35 -6.22 -1.84
C TRP A 200 -5.35 -4.84 -2.49
#